data_AF-A0A5T1YN36-F1
#
_entry.id   AF-A0A5T1YN36-F1
#
_cell.length_a   1.000
_cell.length_b   1.000
_cell.length_c   1.000
_cell.angle_alpha   90.00
_cell.angle_beta   90.00
_cell.angle_gamma   90.00
#
_symmetry.space_group_name_H-M   'P 1'
#
loop_
_entity.id
_entity.type
_entity.pdbx_description
1 polymer ?
#
loop_
_entity_poly.entity_id
_entity_poly.type
_entity_poly.pdbx_seq_one_letter_code
_entity_poly.pdbx_strand_id
1 'polypeptide(L)'
;MQCFFVFYSAGLALGTPSLLYAFIMIASGNVMMALTHYATGTAPVIFGTGYVSLKKWWSVGFVISVIDITVMILVGLVWWKFLGFY
;
A
#
# COMPACT_ATOMS: atom_id res chain seq x y z
N MET A 1 11.96 -0.59 3.45
CA MET A 1 12.10 -1.44 4.66
C MET A 1 12.42 -0.63 5.92
N GLN A 2 13.28 0.39 5.89
CA GLN A 2 13.61 1.19 7.08
C GLN A 2 12.38 1.83 7.78
N CYS A 3 11.49 2.48 7.03
CA CYS A 3 10.31 3.14 7.61
C CYS A 3 9.31 2.14 8.22
N PHE A 4 9.25 0.90 7.71
CA PHE A 4 8.37 -0.13 8.26
C PHE A 4 8.71 -0.41 9.73
N PHE A 5 9.99 -0.65 10.05
CA PHE A 5 10.41 -0.95 11.41
C PHE A 5 10.18 0.23 12.37
N VAL A 6 10.38 1.47 11.91
CA VAL A 6 10.19 2.67 12.74
C VAL A 6 8.73 2.81 13.16
N PHE A 7 7.79 2.79 12.22
CA PHE A 7 6.37 2.93 12.54
C PHE A 7 5.81 1.69 13.23
N TYR A 8 6.26 0.49 12.83
CA TYR A 8 5.85 -0.75 13.47
C TYR A 8 6.22 -0.80 14.96
N SER A 9 7.48 -0.50 15.30
CA SER A 9 7.95 -0.46 16.68
C SER A 9 7.27 0.63 17.52
N ALA A 10 7.01 1.80 16.93
CA ALA A 10 6.26 2.87 17.59
C ALA A 10 4.81 2.45 17.90
N GLY A 11 4.12 1.79 16.97
CA GLY A 11 2.76 1.29 17.22
C GLY A 11 2.71 0.19 18.27
N LEU A 12 3.69 -0.72 18.27
CA LEU A 12 3.82 -1.72 19.33
C LEU A 12 4.01 -1.09 20.72
N ALA A 13 4.77 0.00 20.82
CA ALA A 13 4.93 0.76 22.07
C ALA A 13 3.61 1.38 22.57
N LEU A 14 2.65 1.62 21.67
CA LEU A 14 1.31 2.12 21.98
C LEU A 14 0.29 1.00 22.27
N GLY A 15 0.71 -0.27 22.26
CA GLY A 15 -0.13 -1.42 22.58
C GLY A 15 -1.01 -1.91 21.42
N THR A 16 -0.66 -1.60 20.17
CA THR A 16 -1.42 -2.14 19.03
C THR A 16 -1.25 -3.66 18.90
N PRO A 17 -2.29 -4.40 18.44
CA PRO A 17 -2.17 -5.83 18.16
C PRO A 17 -1.11 -6.06 17.08
N SER A 18 -0.01 -6.74 17.46
CA SER A 18 1.20 -6.87 16.64
C SER A 18 0.95 -7.42 15.24
N LEU A 19 0.20 -8.52 15.16
CA LEU A 19 -0.09 -9.19 13.89
C LEU A 19 -0.97 -8.32 12.97
N LEU A 20 -2.04 -7.74 13.50
CA LEU A 20 -2.95 -6.88 12.74
C LEU A 20 -2.22 -5.63 12.23
N TYR A 21 -1.41 -5.01 13.09
CA TYR A 21 -0.64 -3.83 12.73
C TYR A 21 0.43 -4.14 11.68
N ALA A 22 1.09 -5.29 11.76
CA ALA A 22 2.02 -5.75 10.73
C ALA A 22 1.32 -5.87 9.37
N PHE A 23 0.13 -6.45 9.32
CA PHE A 23 -0.62 -6.60 8.07
C PHE A 23 -1.06 -5.26 7.47
N ILE A 24 -1.54 -4.32 8.28
CA ILE A 24 -1.90 -2.97 7.81
C ILE A 24 -0.67 -2.24 7.25
N MET A 25 0.48 -2.37 7.92
CA MET A 25 1.72 -1.74 7.49
C MET A 25 2.26 -2.33 6.18
N ILE A 26 2.17 -3.65 5.99
CA ILE A 26 2.54 -4.31 4.73
C ILE A 26 1.58 -3.90 3.61
N ALA A 27 0.27 -3.90 3.85
CA ALA A 27 -0.74 -3.50 2.87
C ALA A 27 -0.54 -2.05 2.40
N SER A 28 -0.22 -1.14 3.33
CA SER A 28 0.06 0.27 3.02
C SER A 28 1.27 0.45 2.09
N GLY A 29 2.29 -0.41 2.22
CA GLY A 29 3.47 -0.40 1.36
C GLY A 29 3.16 -0.79 -0.10
N ASN A 30 2.22 -1.72 -0.31
CA ASN A 30 1.82 -2.14 -1.66
C ASN A 30 1.09 -1.03 -2.42
N VAL A 31 0.22 -0.27 -1.75
CA VAL A 31 -0.52 0.85 -2.36
C VAL A 31 0.41 1.90 -2.95
N MET A 32 1.54 2.17 -2.28
CA MET A 32 2.54 3.15 -2.73
C MET A 32 3.21 2.77 -4.05
N MET A 33 3.24 1.48 -4.40
CA MET A 33 3.89 1.00 -5.62
C MET A 33 3.14 1.38 -6.90
N ALA A 34 1.85 1.70 -6.82
CA ALA A 34 1.02 2.05 -7.99
C ALA A 34 0.97 3.56 -8.28
N LEU A 35 1.42 4.41 -7.36
CA LEU A 35 1.10 5.83 -7.37
C LEU A 35 2.03 6.68 -8.26
N THR A 36 3.34 6.42 -8.20
CA THR A 36 4.33 7.24 -8.92
C THR A 36 5.01 6.47 -10.05
N HIS A 37 5.42 7.18 -11.09
CA HIS A 37 6.13 6.63 -12.24
C HIS A 37 7.55 6.14 -11.90
N TYR A 38 8.04 6.38 -10.69
CA TYR A 38 9.32 5.89 -10.18
C TYR A 38 9.14 4.93 -8.99
N ALA A 39 7.91 4.51 -8.70
CA ALA A 39 7.59 3.69 -7.54
C ALA A 39 8.17 2.26 -7.64
N THR A 40 8.32 1.75 -8.86
CA THR A 40 8.83 0.40 -9.14
C THR A 40 9.85 0.47 -10.27
N GLY A 41 10.71 -0.54 -10.41
CA GLY A 41 11.69 -0.58 -11.51
C GLY A 41 11.06 -0.61 -12.91
N THR A 42 9.83 -1.12 -13.03
CA THR A 42 9.11 -1.20 -14.32
C THR A 42 8.33 0.07 -14.66
N ALA A 43 7.88 0.83 -13.66
CA ALA A 43 7.13 2.08 -13.86
C ALA A 43 7.86 3.12 -14.73
N PRO A 44 9.16 3.43 -14.53
CA PRO A 44 9.86 4.42 -15.35
C PRO A 44 10.15 3.90 -16.76
N VAL A 45 10.29 2.58 -16.93
CA VAL A 45 10.44 1.95 -18.25
C VAL A 45 9.17 2.17 -19.09
N ILE A 46 7.99 1.97 -18.48
CA ILE A 46 6.71 2.19 -19.15
C ILE A 46 6.47 3.68 -19.38
N PHE A 47 6.72 4.53 -18.37
CA PHE A 47 6.54 5.98 -18.51
C PHE A 47 7.49 6.59 -19.57
N GLY A 48 8.70 6.05 -19.71
CA GLY A 48 9.69 6.48 -20.71
C GLY A 48 9.30 6.22 -22.17
N THR A 49 8.27 5.41 -22.42
CA THR A 49 7.75 5.17 -23.79
C THR A 49 7.01 6.36 -24.39
N GLY A 50 6.63 7.36 -23.58
CA GLY A 50 5.93 8.57 -24.04
C GLY A 50 4.43 8.40 -24.31
N TYR A 51 3.85 7.21 -24.10
CA TYR A 51 2.42 6.96 -24.33
C TYR A 51 1.49 7.68 -23.34
N VAL A 52 1.96 8.05 -22.15
CA VAL A 52 1.13 8.62 -21.07
C VAL A 52 1.79 9.86 -20.49
N SER A 53 1.04 10.96 -20.39
CA SER A 53 1.54 12.19 -19.76
C SER A 53 1.59 12.07 -18.23
N LEU A 54 2.47 12.88 -17.59
CA LEU A 54 2.64 12.90 -16.14
C LEU A 54 1.32 13.10 -15.39
N LYS A 55 0.49 14.06 -15.85
CA LYS A 55 -0.82 14.37 -15.24
C LYS A 55 -1.77 13.18 -15.29
N LYS A 56 -1.78 12.44 -16.40
CA LYS A 56 -2.65 11.27 -16.57
C LYS A 56 -2.16 10.10 -15.73
N TRP A 57 -0.85 9.87 -15.66
CA TRP A 57 -0.26 8.86 -14.78
C TRP A 57 -0.64 9.09 -13.32
N TRP A 58 -0.45 10.30 -12.81
CA TRP A 58 -0.76 10.64 -11.42
C TRP A 58 -2.25 10.58 -11.11
N SER A 59 -3.12 11.04 -12.02
CA SER A 59 -4.58 10.96 -11.81
C SER A 59 -5.07 9.51 -11.76
N VAL A 60 -4.58 8.66 -12.66
CA VAL A 60 -4.93 7.23 -12.67
C VAL A 60 -4.35 6.53 -11.45
N GLY A 61 -3.07 6.78 -11.12
CA GLY A 61 -2.43 6.24 -9.93
C GLY A 61 -3.21 6.56 -8.65
N PHE A 62 -3.66 7.81 -8.50
CA PHE A 62 -4.49 8.21 -7.35
C PHE A 62 -5.80 7.42 -7.25
N VAL A 63 -6.53 7.29 -8.36
CA VAL A 63 -7.79 6.51 -8.40
C VAL A 63 -7.52 5.04 -8.05
N ILE A 64 -6.47 4.45 -8.63
CA ILE A 64 -6.10 3.06 -8.35
C ILE A 64 -5.72 2.87 -6.88
N SER A 65 -4.98 3.81 -6.27
CA SER A 65 -4.64 3.72 -4.85
C SER A 65 -5.87 3.76 -3.94
N VAL A 66 -6.90 4.57 -4.25
CA VAL A 66 -8.16 4.56 -3.48
C VAL A 66 -8.87 3.22 -3.58
N ILE A 67 -8.93 2.65 -4.78
CA ILE A 67 -9.53 1.33 -5.01
C ILE A 67 -8.74 0.25 -4.25
N ASP A 68 -7.42 0.27 -4.36
CA ASP A 68 -6.54 -0.71 -3.72
C ASP A 68 -6.65 -0.67 -2.19
N ILE A 69 -6.64 0.52 -1.58
CA ILE A 69 -6.89 0.69 -0.14
C ILE A 69 -8.25 0.11 0.25
N THR A 70 -9.29 0.42 -0.53
CA THR A 70 -10.66 -0.04 -0.25
C THR A 70 -10.74 -1.56 -0.30
N VAL A 71 -10.13 -2.18 -1.32
CA VAL A 71 -10.09 -3.65 -1.47
C VAL A 71 -9.28 -4.28 -0.35
N MET A 72 -8.11 -3.73 -0.01
CA MET A 72 -7.26 -4.28 1.06
C MET A 72 -7.93 -4.20 2.42
N ILE A 73 -8.63 -3.11 2.73
CA ILE A 73 -9.36 -2.98 4.00
C ILE A 73 -10.54 -3.95 4.02
N LEU A 74 -11.39 -3.95 2.99
CA LEU A 74 -12.60 -4.78 2.99
C LEU A 74 -12.27 -6.27 2.96
N VAL A 75 -11.42 -6.71 2.03
CA VAL A 75 -11.04 -8.12 1.89
C VAL A 75 -10.14 -8.55 3.05
N GLY A 76 -9.19 -7.70 3.46
CA GLY A 76 -8.28 -7.98 4.57
C GLY A 76 -9.02 -8.16 5.88
N LEU A 77 -9.90 -7.23 6.26
CA LEU A 77 -10.69 -7.35 7.49
C LEU A 77 -11.61 -8.56 7.48
N VAL A 78 -12.28 -8.86 6.36
CA VAL A 78 -13.15 -10.04 6.23
C VAL A 78 -12.33 -11.33 6.34
N TRP A 79 -11.17 -11.39 5.70
CA TRP A 79 -10.28 -12.55 5.73
C TRP A 79 -9.69 -12.79 7.13
N TRP A 80 -9.25 -11.73 7.81
CA TRP A 80 -8.71 -11.85 9.18
C TRP A 80 -9.77 -12.23 10.20
N LYS A 81 -11.02 -11.81 10.00
CA LYS A 81 -12.17 -12.28 10.78
C LYS A 81 -12.41 -13.77 10.57
N PHE A 82 -12.29 -14.26 9.34
CA PHE A 82 -12.45 -15.69 9.04
C PHE A 82 -11.33 -16.55 9.66
N LEU A 83 -10.10 -16.01 9.73
CA LEU A 83 -8.95 -16.67 10.36
C LEU A 83 -8.93 -16.58 11.89
N GLY A 84 -9.85 -15.83 12.51
CA GLY A 84 -9.91 -15.65 13.96
C GLY A 84 -8.80 -14.77 14.54
N PHE A 85 -8.23 -13.87 13.74
CA PHE A 85 -7.20 -12.93 14.21
C PHE A 85 -7.77 -11.73 15.00
N TYR A 86 -9.09 -11.56 15.01
CA TYR A 86 -9.83 -10.77 16.00
C TYR A 86 -11.24 -11.34 16.20
#